data_AF-A0A534NFT5-F1
#
_entry.id   AF-A0A534NFT5-F1
#
_cell.length_a   1.000
_cell.length_b   1.000
_cell.length_c   1.000
_cell.angle_alpha   90.00
_cell.angle_beta   90.00
_cell.angle_gamma   90.00
#
_symmetry.space_group_name_H-M   'P 1'
#
loop_
_entity.id
_entity.type
_entity.pdbx_description
1 polymer ?
#
loop_
_entity_poly.entity_id
_entity_poly.type
_entity_poly.pdbx_seq_one_letter_code
_entity_poly.pdbx_strand_id
1 'polypeptide(L)'
;MVFRADKYGRALRVIGQDLEELHLIAFNIKTKGKGYVIQGYAEEFERVEFQYKSEDVERVNRERQRMRSGAPRMPDFRRLSQLLRAVGSYIESKNGRLRGISKQPKSVPLFVIQYDSGKRRQEEAYPASALQDLGLRMYKRRKRVEP
;
A
#
# COMPACT_ATOMS: atom_id res chain seq x y z
N MET A 1 -10.72 2.02 22.77
CA MET A 1 -9.58 1.59 21.91
C MET A 1 -9.97 1.89 20.46
N VAL A 2 -9.42 2.96 19.89
CA VAL A 2 -9.91 3.53 18.61
C VAL A 2 -9.25 2.78 17.45
N PHE A 3 -10.06 2.12 16.62
CA PHE A 3 -9.63 1.59 15.32
C PHE A 3 -9.22 2.76 14.44
N ARG A 4 -7.91 2.97 14.27
CA ARG A 4 -7.39 3.90 13.26
C ARG A 4 -7.38 3.21 11.90
N ALA A 5 -8.39 3.50 11.09
CA ALA A 5 -8.51 3.10 9.69
C ALA A 5 -7.51 3.83 8.75
N ASP A 6 -6.36 4.22 9.29
CA ASP A 6 -5.39 5.11 8.66
C ASP A 6 -3.92 4.70 8.91
N LYS A 7 -3.67 3.54 9.53
CA LYS A 7 -2.32 3.01 9.81
C LYS A 7 -1.68 2.38 8.57
N TYR A 8 -2.34 1.41 7.94
CA TYR A 8 -1.84 0.71 6.77
C TYR A 8 -1.98 1.55 5.50
N GLY A 9 -3.13 2.20 5.28
CA GLY A 9 -3.34 3.01 4.09
C GLY A 9 -2.31 4.14 3.94
N ARG A 10 -1.91 4.76 5.05
CA ARG A 10 -0.86 5.79 5.06
C ARG A 10 0.52 5.17 4.84
N ALA A 11 0.87 4.13 5.57
CA ALA A 11 2.18 3.50 5.48
C ALA A 11 2.46 2.93 4.09
N LEU A 12 1.51 2.16 3.55
CA LEU A 12 1.63 1.55 2.24
C LEU A 12 1.66 2.57 1.10
N ARG A 13 1.03 3.74 1.28
CA ARG A 13 1.19 4.85 0.34
C ARG A 13 2.63 5.33 0.29
N VAL A 14 3.25 5.58 1.45
CA VAL A 14 4.63 6.08 1.54
C VAL A 14 5.57 5.06 0.92
N ILE A 15 5.50 3.80 1.37
CA ILE A 15 6.30 2.70 0.83
C ILE A 15 6.13 2.63 -0.69
N GLY A 16 4.89 2.69 -1.20
CA GLY A 16 4.64 2.64 -2.63
C GLY A 16 5.26 3.79 -3.44
N GLN A 17 5.47 4.97 -2.85
CA GLN A 17 6.19 6.07 -3.51
C GLN A 17 7.67 5.75 -3.62
N ASP A 18 8.27 5.20 -2.56
CA ASP A 18 9.68 4.81 -2.56
C ASP A 18 9.93 3.66 -3.56
N LEU A 19 9.01 2.68 -3.66
CA LEU A 19 9.12 1.61 -4.65
C LEU A 19 8.97 2.11 -6.10
N GLU A 20 8.21 3.19 -6.32
CA GLU A 20 8.11 3.86 -7.63
C GLU A 20 9.44 4.55 -7.98
N GLU A 21 10.04 5.26 -7.03
CA GLU A 21 11.34 5.94 -7.20
C GLU A 21 12.49 4.94 -7.44
N LEU A 22 12.40 3.74 -6.85
CA LEU A 22 13.35 2.65 -7.06
C LEU A 22 13.07 1.80 -8.31
N HIS A 23 12.04 2.13 -9.10
CA HIS A 23 11.68 1.44 -10.35
C HIS A 23 11.54 -0.09 -10.22
N LEU A 24 11.03 -0.58 -9.07
CA LEU A 24 10.92 -2.01 -8.82
C LEU A 24 9.78 -2.65 -9.63
N ILE A 25 10.11 -3.70 -10.38
CA ILE A 25 9.14 -4.45 -11.20
C ILE A 25 8.48 -5.59 -10.43
N ALA A 26 9.18 -6.18 -9.46
CA ALA A 26 8.67 -7.21 -8.57
C ALA A 26 8.99 -6.87 -7.11
N PHE A 27 8.10 -7.21 -6.18
CA PHE A 27 8.40 -7.05 -4.76
C PHE A 27 7.53 -7.93 -3.87
N ASN A 28 7.98 -8.07 -2.62
CA ASN A 28 7.26 -8.66 -1.50
C ASN A 28 7.38 -7.74 -0.29
N ILE A 29 6.25 -7.30 0.25
CA ILE A 29 6.15 -6.52 1.48
C ILE A 29 5.60 -7.45 2.55
N LYS A 30 6.30 -7.60 3.68
CA LYS A 30 5.85 -8.39 4.85
C LYS A 30 5.78 -7.51 6.09
N THR A 31 4.80 -7.73 6.94
CA THR A 31 4.77 -7.09 8.27
C THR A 31 5.67 -7.84 9.24
N LYS A 32 6.60 -7.14 9.92
CA LYS A 32 7.50 -7.71 10.93
C LYS A 32 7.53 -6.81 12.16
N GLY A 33 7.05 -7.31 13.29
CA GLY A 33 6.94 -6.53 14.53
C GLY A 33 6.08 -5.27 14.35
N LYS A 34 6.69 -4.10 14.53
CA LYS A 34 6.05 -2.78 14.34
C LYS A 34 6.35 -2.14 12.97
N GLY A 35 6.90 -2.87 12.00
CA GLY A 35 7.32 -2.31 10.71
C GLY A 35 7.04 -3.22 9.52
N TYR A 36 7.66 -2.86 8.39
CA TYR A 36 7.57 -3.57 7.12
C TYR A 36 8.96 -3.98 6.64
N VAL A 37 9.07 -5.19 6.10
CA VAL A 37 10.25 -5.68 5.38
C VAL A 37 9.87 -5.78 3.91
N ILE A 38 10.67 -5.16 3.05
CA ILE A 38 10.44 -5.14 1.61
C ILE A 38 11.60 -5.86 0.93
N GLN A 39 11.28 -6.79 0.04
CA GLN A 39 12.22 -7.45 -0.86
C GLN A 39 11.79 -7.12 -2.29
N GLY A 40 12.68 -6.58 -3.11
CA GLY A 40 12.37 -6.08 -4.45
C GLY A 40 13.37 -6.52 -5.51
N TYR A 41 12.92 -6.48 -6.77
CA TYR A 41 13.73 -6.70 -7.97
C TYR A 41 13.45 -5.59 -8.98
N ALA A 42 14.50 -4.95 -9.49
CA ALA A 42 14.47 -4.04 -10.63
C ALA A 42 14.92 -4.79 -11.90
N GLU A 43 14.57 -4.32 -13.10
CA GLU A 43 15.00 -4.97 -14.36
C GLU A 43 16.53 -4.94 -14.56
N GLU A 44 17.23 -3.99 -13.96
CA GLU A 44 18.67 -3.75 -14.18
C GLU A 44 19.55 -3.94 -12.93
N PHE A 45 19.00 -4.27 -11.75
CA PHE A 45 19.77 -4.35 -10.49
C PHE A 45 19.54 -5.64 -9.68
N GLU A 46 20.53 -5.99 -8.85
CA GLU A 46 20.47 -7.06 -7.85
C GLU A 46 19.31 -6.87 -6.85
N ARG A 47 18.93 -7.98 -6.21
CA ARG A 47 17.90 -8.02 -5.16
C ARG A 47 18.15 -6.95 -4.10
N VAL A 48 17.18 -6.07 -3.91
CA VAL A 48 17.22 -5.07 -2.85
C VAL A 48 16.35 -5.49 -1.67
N GLU A 49 16.87 -5.34 -0.45
CA GLU A 49 16.12 -5.54 0.78
C GLU A 49 16.19 -4.26 1.63
N PHE A 50 15.02 -3.74 1.99
CA PHE A 50 14.90 -2.55 2.84
C PHE A 50 13.91 -2.80 3.96
N GLN A 51 14.14 -2.17 5.11
CA GLN A 51 13.26 -2.24 6.27
C GLN A 51 12.76 -0.84 6.62
N TYR A 52 11.44 -0.70 6.77
CA TYR A 52 10.81 0.52 7.25
C TYR A 52 10.27 0.30 8.67
N LYS A 53 10.73 1.10 9.63
CA LYS A 53 10.07 1.17 10.95
C LYS A 53 8.86 2.10 10.85
N SER A 54 7.91 1.97 11.79
CA SER A 54 6.72 2.84 11.82
C SER A 54 7.11 4.32 11.96
N GLU A 55 8.17 4.61 12.69
CA GLU A 55 8.68 5.96 12.91
C GLU A 55 9.21 6.58 11.61
N ASP A 56 9.90 5.79 10.78
CA ASP A 56 10.43 6.22 9.48
C ASP A 56 9.29 6.60 8.54
N VAL A 57 8.26 5.74 8.49
CA VAL A 57 7.06 5.99 7.68
C VAL A 57 6.38 7.30 8.06
N GLU A 58 6.21 7.57 9.36
CA GLU A 58 5.57 8.81 9.81
C GLU A 58 6.47 10.03 9.55
N ARG A 59 7.80 9.89 9.70
CA ARG A 59 8.76 10.96 9.36
C ARG A 59 8.68 11.33 7.89
N VAL A 60 8.83 10.35 6.98
CA VAL A 60 8.76 10.56 5.53
C VAL A 60 7.40 11.10 5.12
N ASN A 61 6.31 10.59 5.73
CA ASN A 61 4.98 11.12 5.48
C ASN A 61 4.86 12.61 5.82
N ARG A 62 5.40 13.05 6.97
CA ARG A 62 5.39 14.46 7.39
C ARG A 62 6.23 15.33 6.47
N GLU A 63 7.42 14.88 6.08
CA GLU A 63 8.30 15.59 5.15
C GLU A 63 7.60 15.79 3.80
N ARG A 64 7.09 14.71 3.20
CA ARG A 64 6.36 14.75 1.92
C ARG A 64 5.04 15.53 2.02
N GLN A 65 4.40 15.59 3.20
CA GLN A 65 3.21 16.44 3.42
C GLN A 65 3.56 17.93 3.42
N ARG A 66 4.67 18.34 4.04
CA ARG A 66 5.13 19.73 4.04
C ARG A 66 5.48 20.22 2.63
N MET A 67 5.94 19.32 1.77
CA MET A 67 6.24 19.59 0.37
C MET A 67 4.98 19.66 -0.52
N ARG A 68 3.78 19.38 0.00
CA ARG A 68 2.53 19.54 -0.77
C ARG A 68 2.09 21.00 -0.77
N SER A 69 2.63 21.78 -1.70
CA SER A 69 2.14 23.11 -2.06
C SER A 69 1.13 22.98 -3.21
N GLY A 70 -0.14 22.68 -2.91
CA GLY A 70 -1.19 22.66 -3.92
C GLY A 70 -2.51 22.06 -3.48
N ALA A 71 -3.60 22.52 -4.12
CA ALA A 71 -4.96 22.03 -3.88
C ALA A 71 -5.07 20.51 -4.09
N PRO A 72 -6.05 19.84 -3.44
CA PRO A 72 -6.26 18.40 -3.58
C PRO A 72 -6.54 18.01 -5.04
N ARG A 73 -5.51 17.54 -5.76
CA ARG A 73 -5.67 16.98 -7.11
C ARG A 73 -6.15 15.53 -7.00
N MET A 74 -7.02 15.11 -7.91
CA MET A 74 -7.51 13.73 -7.96
C MET A 74 -6.31 12.76 -8.01
N PRO A 75 -6.25 11.75 -7.12
CA PRO A 75 -5.15 10.78 -7.15
C PRO A 75 -5.16 9.98 -8.46
N ASP A 76 -3.97 9.73 -9.01
CA ASP A 76 -3.78 8.82 -10.13
C ASP A 76 -3.76 7.37 -9.63
N PHE A 77 -4.86 6.65 -9.80
CA PHE A 77 -5.02 5.28 -9.33
C PHE A 77 -4.18 4.25 -10.09
N ARG A 78 -3.50 4.64 -11.17
CA ARG A 78 -2.54 3.76 -11.86
C ARG A 78 -1.20 3.67 -11.15
N ARG A 79 -0.89 4.66 -10.28
CA ARG A 79 0.33 4.69 -9.49
C ARG A 79 0.31 3.63 -8.40
N LEU A 80 1.41 2.91 -8.25
CA LEU A 80 1.60 1.89 -7.21
C LEU A 80 1.34 2.44 -5.81
N SER A 81 1.75 3.66 -5.51
CA SER A 81 1.48 4.35 -4.25
C SER A 81 -0.02 4.51 -3.96
N GLN A 82 -0.85 4.72 -4.98
CA GLN A 82 -2.30 4.78 -4.83
C GLN A 82 -2.94 3.39 -4.77
N LEU A 83 -2.43 2.42 -5.53
CA LEU A 83 -2.88 1.03 -5.44
C LEU A 83 -2.63 0.46 -4.04
N LEU A 84 -1.43 0.64 -3.50
CA LEU A 84 -1.06 0.17 -2.16
C LEU A 84 -1.82 0.91 -1.06
N ARG A 85 -2.11 2.21 -1.22
CA ARG A 85 -3.02 2.95 -0.32
C ARG A 85 -4.42 2.34 -0.31
N ALA A 86 -4.95 1.97 -1.48
CA ALA A 86 -6.26 1.36 -1.62
C ALA A 86 -6.30 -0.01 -0.93
N VAL A 87 -5.27 -0.84 -1.12
CA VAL A 87 -5.11 -2.11 -0.42
C VAL A 87 -5.10 -1.91 1.09
N GLY A 88 -4.29 -0.97 1.60
CA GLY A 88 -4.27 -0.67 3.03
C GLY A 88 -5.63 -0.28 3.59
N SER A 89 -6.34 0.60 2.88
CA SER A 89 -7.68 1.04 3.25
C SER A 89 -8.71 -0.10 3.22
N TYR A 90 -8.56 -1.02 2.27
CA TYR A 90 -9.42 -2.20 2.16
C TYR A 90 -9.23 -3.15 3.34
N ILE A 91 -7.97 -3.47 3.70
CA ILE A 91 -7.68 -4.30 4.87
C ILE A 91 -8.21 -3.66 6.15
N GLU A 92 -8.04 -2.35 6.30
CA GLU A 92 -8.60 -1.60 7.43
C GLU A 92 -10.12 -1.69 7.49
N SER A 93 -10.81 -1.54 6.36
CA SER A 93 -12.28 -1.66 6.28
C SER A 93 -12.80 -3.06 6.62
N LYS A 94 -11.96 -4.08 6.49
CA LYS A 94 -12.25 -5.48 6.85
C LYS A 94 -11.88 -5.79 8.30
N ASN A 95 -11.40 -4.81 9.06
CA ASN A 95 -10.82 -5.01 10.39
C ASN A 95 -9.67 -6.05 10.37
N GLY A 96 -8.97 -6.14 9.24
CA GLY A 96 -7.98 -7.16 8.97
C GLY A 96 -6.58 -6.78 9.46
N ARG A 97 -5.75 -7.80 9.70
CA ARG A 97 -4.33 -7.62 10.01
C ARG A 97 -3.49 -8.02 8.80
N LEU A 98 -2.88 -7.05 8.14
CA LEU A 98 -2.01 -7.30 6.98
C LEU A 98 -0.82 -8.19 7.37
N ARG A 99 -0.56 -9.21 6.54
CA ARG A 99 0.59 -10.12 6.67
C ARG A 99 1.60 -9.91 5.54
N GLY A 100 1.12 -9.76 4.31
CA GLY A 100 2.01 -9.44 3.20
C GLY A 100 1.29 -9.03 1.93
N ILE A 101 2.05 -8.45 1.02
CA ILE A 101 1.64 -8.07 -0.33
C ILE A 101 2.78 -8.46 -1.26
N SER A 102 2.51 -9.23 -2.30
CA SER A 102 3.47 -9.49 -3.37
C SER A 102 2.97 -8.94 -4.70
N LYS A 103 3.91 -8.54 -5.55
CA LYS A 103 3.69 -8.18 -6.94
C LYS A 103 4.65 -8.97 -7.82
N GLN A 104 4.10 -9.70 -8.79
CA GLN A 104 4.89 -10.47 -9.76
C GLN A 104 4.70 -9.90 -11.17
N PRO A 105 5.72 -9.29 -11.78
CA PRO A 105 5.61 -8.71 -13.10
C PRO A 105 5.26 -9.78 -14.14
N LYS A 106 4.43 -9.41 -15.12
CA LYS A 106 3.97 -10.29 -16.21
C LYS A 106 3.11 -11.49 -15.76
N SER A 107 2.66 -11.52 -14.50
CA SER A 107 1.70 -12.53 -13.99
C SER A 107 0.28 -11.96 -13.89
N VAL A 108 -0.72 -12.83 -14.13
CA VAL A 108 -2.14 -12.57 -13.81
C VAL A 108 -2.59 -13.68 -12.85
N PRO A 109 -2.96 -13.37 -11.59
CA PRO A 109 -3.04 -12.04 -10.98
C PRO A 109 -1.67 -11.39 -10.70
N LEU A 110 -1.61 -10.06 -10.82
CA LEU A 110 -0.38 -9.27 -10.64
C LEU A 110 -0.03 -9.10 -9.16
N PHE A 111 -1.03 -9.00 -8.29
CA PHE A 111 -0.88 -8.80 -6.85
C PHE A 111 -1.47 -9.96 -6.06
N VAL A 112 -0.80 -10.37 -4.98
CA VAL A 112 -1.35 -11.26 -3.96
C VAL A 112 -1.30 -10.56 -2.61
N ILE A 113 -2.41 -10.54 -1.89
CA ILE A 113 -2.58 -9.84 -0.62
C ILE A 113 -2.92 -10.89 0.44
N GLN A 114 -2.11 -10.96 1.48
CA GLN A 114 -2.28 -11.87 2.61
C GLN A 114 -2.61 -11.08 3.87
N TYR A 115 -3.68 -11.46 4.57
CA TYR A 115 -4.09 -10.82 5.81
C TYR A 115 -4.90 -11.78 6.69
N ASP A 116 -4.98 -11.49 7.99
CA ASP A 116 -5.89 -12.21 8.90
C ASP A 116 -7.20 -11.45 8.99
N SER A 117 -8.31 -12.18 8.92
CA SER A 117 -9.66 -11.70 9.25
C SER A 117 -10.24 -12.59 10.34
N GLY A 118 -10.34 -12.05 11.56
CA GLY A 118 -10.62 -12.86 12.74
C GLY A 118 -9.55 -13.93 12.96
N LYS A 119 -9.95 -15.20 13.04
CA LYS A 119 -9.03 -16.35 13.18
C LYS A 119 -8.60 -16.98 11.86
N ARG A 120 -9.10 -16.50 10.72
CA ARG A 120 -8.82 -17.09 9.41
C ARG A 120 -7.80 -16.26 8.65
N ARG A 121 -6.79 -16.95 8.10
CA ARG A 121 -5.88 -16.38 7.13
C ARG A 121 -6.59 -16.28 5.77
N GLN A 122 -6.49 -15.12 5.15
CA GLN A 122 -7.00 -14.83 3.83
C GLN A 122 -5.83 -14.60 2.89
N GLU A 123 -5.99 -15.09 1.66
CA GLU A 123 -5.12 -14.80 0.54
C GLU A 123 -6.02 -14.45 -0.64
N GLU A 124 -5.90 -13.21 -1.11
CA GLU A 124 -6.69 -12.69 -2.22
C GLU A 124 -5.76 -12.20 -3.31
N ALA A 125 -6.06 -12.56 -4.56
CA ALA A 125 -5.20 -12.28 -5.69
C ALA A 125 -5.93 -11.40 -6.71
N TYR A 126 -5.27 -10.32 -7.13
CA TYR A 126 -5.88 -9.24 -7.91
C TYR A 126 -5.06 -8.88 -9.16
N PRO A 127 -5.70 -8.69 -10.32
CA PRO A 127 -5.09 -7.94 -11.41
C PRO A 127 -4.97 -6.45 -11.03
N ALA A 128 -4.10 -5.71 -11.74
CA ALA A 128 -3.90 -4.28 -11.51
C ALA A 128 -5.21 -3.48 -11.58
N SER A 129 -6.05 -3.78 -12.58
CA SER A 129 -7.32 -3.09 -12.83
C SER A 129 -8.29 -3.19 -11.65
N ALA A 130 -8.40 -4.38 -11.03
CA ALA A 130 -9.29 -4.57 -9.88
C ALA A 130 -8.87 -3.70 -8.68
N LEU A 131 -7.56 -3.48 -8.47
CA LEU A 131 -7.05 -2.60 -7.44
C LEU A 131 -7.26 -1.10 -7.78
N GLN A 132 -7.22 -0.73 -9.07
CA GLN A 132 -7.57 0.62 -9.52
C GLN A 132 -9.05 0.92 -9.20
N ASP A 133 -9.95 0.00 -9.55
CA ASP A 133 -11.38 0.12 -9.29
C ASP A 133 -11.68 0.18 -7.79
N LEU A 134 -10.99 -0.65 -6.99
CA LEU A 134 -11.06 -0.61 -5.53
C LEU A 134 -10.67 0.77 -4.99
N GLY A 135 -9.56 1.33 -5.47
CA GLY A 135 -9.12 2.67 -5.12
C GLY A 135 -10.16 3.75 -5.44
N LEU A 136 -10.74 3.69 -6.64
CA LEU A 136 -11.78 4.61 -7.08
C LEU A 136 -13.04 4.52 -6.20
N ARG A 137 -13.49 3.30 -5.87
CA ARG A 137 -14.63 3.07 -4.97
C ARG A 137 -14.38 3.65 -3.58
N MET A 138 -13.19 3.42 -3.03
CA MET A 138 -12.82 3.94 -1.70
C MET A 138 -12.70 5.46 -1.68
N TYR A 139 -12.18 6.07 -2.75
CA TYR A 139 -12.11 7.52 -2.88
C TYR A 139 -13.50 8.17 -2.97
N LYS A 140 -14.40 7.60 -3.79
CA LYS A 140 -15.80 8.06 -3.90
C LYS A 140 -16.54 7.97 -2.57
N ARG A 141 -16.28 6.93 -1.76
CA ARG A 141 -16.85 6.81 -0.41
C ARG A 141 -16.38 7.93 0.52
N ARG A 142 -15.09 8.29 0.53
CA ARG A 142 -14.58 9.39 1.38
C ARG A 142 -15.16 10.75 1.01
N LYS A 143 -15.23 11.06 -0.29
CA LYS A 143 -15.82 12.31 -0.81
C LYS A 143 -17.29 12.49 -0.45
N ARG A 144 -18.02 11.40 -0.19
CA ARG A 144 -19.42 11.45 0.27
C ARG A 144 -19.57 11.62 1.79
N VAL A 145 -18.49 11.42 2.54
CA VAL A 145 -18.46 11.43 4.01
C VAL A 145 -17.77 12.69 4.55
N GLU A 146 -17.07 13.46 3.71
CA GLU A 146 -16.66 14.83 4.02
C GLU A 146 -17.89 15.76 3.90
N PRO A 147 -18.28 16.48 4.98
CA PRO A 147 -19.44 17.38 5.00
C PRO A 147 -19.24 18.62 4.12
#